data_AF-A0AAC9QQE7-F1
#
_entry.id   AF-A0AAC9QQE7-F1
#
_cell.length_a   1.000
_cell.length_b   1.000
_cell.length_c   1.000
_cell.angle_alpha   90.00
_cell.angle_beta   90.00
_cell.angle_gamma   90.00
#
_symmetry.space_group_name_H-M   'P 1'
#
loop_
_entity.id
_entity.type
_entity.pdbx_description
1 polymer ?
#
loop_
_entity_poly.entity_id
_entity_poly.type
_entity_poly.pdbx_seq_one_letter_code
_entity_poly.pdbx_strand_id
1 'polypeptide(L)' 'MNNRPVVRLQFYLNNHGYVIGEPKIDRLKGEESQLTIMTQQVYAAVFSCQPYENLPRDQYNLWGQGFDFNVDPFQKTLP' A
#
# COMPACT_ATOMS: atom_id res chain seq x y z
N MET A 1 24.02 2.22 -11.09
CA MET A 1 22.97 3.14 -10.61
C MET A 1 21.68 2.33 -10.46
N ASN A 2 21.24 2.08 -9.24
CA ASN A 2 19.98 1.37 -8.99
C ASN A 2 19.24 2.10 -7.86
N ASN A 3 18.93 3.37 -8.09
CA ASN A 3 18.27 4.25 -7.11
C ASN A 3 16.74 4.23 -7.28
N ARG A 4 16.18 3.02 -7.40
CA ARG A 4 14.73 2.83 -7.57
C ARG A 4 14.03 3.18 -6.26
N PRO A 5 12.94 3.96 -6.29
CA PRO A 5 12.22 4.35 -5.11
C PRO A 5 11.42 3.16 -4.57
N VAL A 6 11.51 2.92 -3.26
CA VAL A 6 10.77 1.89 -2.54
C VAL A 6 10.24 2.51 -1.25
N VAL A 7 8.95 2.28 -0.96
CA VAL A 7 8.31 2.65 0.31
C VAL A 7 7.69 1.42 0.96
N ARG A 8 7.54 1.43 2.28
CA ARG A 8 6.72 0.48 3.02
C ARG A 8 5.35 1.09 3.26
N LEU A 9 4.29 0.38 2.90
CA LEU A 9 2.91 0.79 3.11
C LEU A 9 2.29 -0.06 4.23
N GLN A 10 1.64 0.61 5.18
CA GLN A 10 0.81 0.00 6.21
C GLN A 10 -0.58 0.65 6.22
N PHE A 11 -1.66 -0.13 6.13
CA PHE A 11 -3.02 0.39 6.25
C PHE A 11 -4.01 -0.68 6.72
N TYR A 12 -5.18 -0.24 7.18
CA TYR A 12 -6.22 -1.10 7.73
C TYR A 12 -7.52 -0.87 7.00
N LEU A 13 -8.34 -1.91 6.90
CA LEU A 13 -9.67 -1.87 6.31
C LEU A 13 -10.70 -2.32 7.35
N ASN A 14 -11.91 -1.76 7.31
CA ASN A 14 -13.05 -2.34 8.00
C ASN A 14 -13.58 -3.58 7.26
N ASN A 15 -14.54 -4.28 7.86
CA ASN A 15 -15.14 -5.49 7.28
C ASN A 15 -15.85 -5.24 5.93
N HIS A 16 -16.24 -4.01 5.61
CA HIS A 16 -16.81 -3.62 4.33
C HIS A 16 -15.75 -3.31 3.25
N GLY A 17 -14.47 -3.40 3.58
CA GLY A 17 -13.36 -3.15 2.66
C GLY A 17 -13.05 -1.66 2.47
N TYR A 18 -13.39 -0.80 3.43
CA TYR A 18 -13.00 0.61 3.42
C TYR A 18 -11.83 0.87 4.37
N VAL A 19 -10.88 1.69 3.93
CA VAL A 19 -9.75 2.18 4.71
C VAL A 19 -10.25 2.85 5.99
N ILE A 20 -9.64 2.45 7.10
CA ILE A 20 -9.85 3.06 8.42
C ILE A 20 -8.55 3.69 8.90
N GLY A 21 -8.64 4.92 9.40
CA GLY A 21 -7.48 5.70 9.79
C GLY A 21 -6.63 6.17 8.61
N GLU A 22 -5.42 6.61 8.91
CA GLU A 22 -4.46 7.12 7.92
C GLU A 22 -3.45 6.03 7.53
N PRO A 23 -3.26 5.74 6.22
CA PRO A 23 -2.19 4.87 5.77
C PRO A 23 -0.82 5.42 6.15
N LYS A 24 0.04 4.57 6.72
CA LYS A 24 1.43 4.92 7.04
C LYS A 24 2.34 4.50 5.90
N ILE A 25 3.15 5.44 5.41
CA ILE A 25 4.06 5.24 4.28
C ILE A 25 5.47 5.64 4.71
N ASP A 26 6.33 4.65 4.93
CA ASP A 26 7.72 4.87 5.32
C ASP A 26 8.63 4.81 4.08
N ARG A 27 9.49 5.82 3.91
CA ARG A 27 10.46 5.87 2.81
C ARG A 27 11.63 4.94 3.10
N LEU A 28 11.90 3.96 2.22
CA LEU A 28 12.98 2.98 2.44
C LEU A 28 14.23 3.27 1.63
N LYS A 29 14.07 3.57 0.32
CA LYS A 29 15.18 3.72 -0.62
C LYS A 29 14.77 4.59 -1.80
N GLY A 30 15.69 5.39 -2.36
CA GLY A 30 15.49 6.18 -3.57
C GLY A 30 15.93 7.62 -3.39
N GLU A 31 15.87 8.41 -4.47
CA GLU A 31 16.03 9.86 -4.38
C GLU A 31 14.84 10.50 -3.64
N GLU A 32 15.08 11.54 -2.86
CA GLU A 32 14.06 12.23 -2.04
C GLU A 32 12.88 12.77 -2.88
N SER A 33 13.17 13.28 -4.08
CA SER A 33 12.15 13.77 -5.01
C SER A 33 11.26 12.63 -5.53
N GLN A 34 11.85 11.47 -5.82
CA GLN A 34 11.12 10.28 -6.27
C GLN A 34 10.29 9.69 -5.13
N LEU A 35 10.85 9.62 -3.92
CA LEU A 35 10.16 9.16 -2.72
C LEU A 35 8.96 10.03 -2.35
N THR A 36 9.07 11.35 -2.54
CA THR A 36 7.96 12.28 -2.32
C THR A 36 6.79 12.00 -3.28
N ILE A 37 7.08 11.87 -4.57
CA ILE A 37 6.06 11.53 -5.59
C ILE A 37 5.46 10.15 -5.30
N MET A 38 6.30 9.16 -4.99
CA MET A 38 5.87 7.80 -4.69
C MET A 38 4.94 7.74 -3.49
N THR A 39 5.25 8.50 -2.42
CA THR A 39 4.39 8.58 -1.23
C THR A 39 3.00 9.09 -1.59
N GLN A 40 2.91 10.15 -2.41
CA GLN A 40 1.62 10.72 -2.85
C GLN A 40 0.83 9.73 -3.72
N GLN A 41 1.50 9.04 -4.64
CA GLN A 41 0.85 8.06 -5.52
C GLN A 41 0.37 6.83 -4.75
N VAL A 42 1.17 6.30 -3.82
CA VAL A 42 0.79 5.17 -2.97
C VAL A 42 -0.40 5.55 -2.10
N TYR A 43 -0.38 6.74 -1.49
CA TYR A 43 -1.50 7.25 -0.72
C TYR A 43 -2.77 7.31 -1.58
N ALA A 44 -2.73 7.95 -2.75
CA ALA A 44 -3.87 8.03 -3.65
C ALA A 44 -4.38 6.64 -4.10
N ALA A 45 -3.47 5.71 -4.38
CA ALA A 45 -3.81 4.35 -4.79
C ALA A 45 -4.62 3.62 -3.71
N VAL A 46 -4.20 3.72 -2.44
CA VAL A 46 -4.87 3.06 -1.30
C VAL A 46 -6.35 3.46 -1.21
N PHE A 47 -6.66 4.73 -1.39
CA PHE A 47 -8.05 5.22 -1.35
C PHE A 47 -8.80 4.97 -2.67
N SER A 48 -8.11 4.99 -3.82
CA SER A 48 -8.74 4.78 -5.13
C SER A 48 -9.30 3.37 -5.34
N CYS A 49 -8.74 2.37 -4.63
CA CYS A 49 -9.19 0.98 -4.71
C CYS A 49 -10.36 0.66 -3.78
N GLN A 50 -10.91 1.66 -3.07
CA GLN A 50 -12.03 1.43 -2.17
C GLN A 50 -13.37 1.35 -2.93
N PRO A 51 -14.29 0.47 -2.49
CA PRO A 51 -14.06 -0.59 -1.51
C PRO A 51 -13.21 -1.73 -2.09
N TYR A 52 -12.42 -2.38 -1.25
CA TYR A 52 -11.69 -3.59 -1.64
C TYR A 52 -12.65 -4.79 -1.68
N GLU A 53 -13.40 -4.91 -2.77
CA GLU A 53 -14.52 -5.87 -2.93
C GLU A 53 -14.07 -7.33 -3.01
N ASN A 54 -12.85 -7.57 -3.50
CA ASN A 54 -12.31 -8.92 -3.71
C ASN A 54 -11.84 -9.61 -2.42
N LEU A 55 -11.97 -8.97 -1.26
CA LEU A 55 -11.57 -9.55 0.02
C LEU A 55 -12.71 -10.40 0.61
N PRO A 56 -12.47 -11.69 0.94
CA PRO A 56 -13.49 -12.58 1.50
C PRO A 56 -13.96 -12.07 2.86
N ARG A 57 -15.24 -11.70 2.95
CA ARG A 57 -15.85 -11.05 4.12
C ARG A 57 -15.98 -11.97 5.32
N ASP A 58 -16.22 -13.25 5.06
CA ASP A 58 -16.25 -14.35 6.03
C ASP A 58 -14.87 -14.61 6.69
N GLN A 59 -13.80 -14.12 6.08
CA GLN A 59 -12.42 -14.29 6.55
C GLN A 59 -11.81 -13.00 7.10
N TYR A 60 -12.64 -12.05 7.56
CA TYR A 60 -12.17 -10.76 8.10
C TYR A 60 -11.08 -10.90 9.18
N ASN A 61 -11.13 -11.95 10.00
CA ASN A 61 -10.12 -12.19 11.04
C ASN A 61 -8.69 -12.41 10.48
N LEU A 62 -8.56 -12.79 9.20
CA LEU A 62 -7.27 -13.02 8.54
C LEU A 62 -6.64 -11.73 8.02
N TRP A 63 -7.43 -10.83 7.41
CA TRP A 63 -6.91 -9.63 6.75
C TRP A 63 -7.26 -8.31 7.46
N GLY A 64 -8.22 -8.33 8.39
CA GLY A 64 -8.62 -7.18 9.21
C GLY A 64 -7.54 -6.70 10.18
N GLN A 65 -6.45 -7.48 10.35
CA GLN A 65 -5.25 -7.07 11.09
C GLN A 65 -4.42 -6.03 10.34
N GLY A 66 -4.80 -5.68 9.11
CA GLY A 66 -4.13 -4.69 8.27
C GLY A 66 -3.18 -5.33 7.26
N PHE A 67 -2.75 -4.49 6.33
CA PHE A 67 -1.79 -4.84 5.29
C PHE A 67 -0.47 -4.14 5.58
N ASP A 68 0.63 -4.84 5.37
CA ASP A 68 1.99 -4.34 5.59
C ASP A 68 2.93 -4.94 4.54
N PHE A 69 3.31 -4.13 3.55
CA PHE A 69 4.16 -4.59 2.46
C PHE A 69 4.98 -3.45 1.82
N ASN A 70 6.04 -3.82 1.10
CA ASN A 70 6.82 -2.88 0.31
C ASN A 70 6.15 -2.64 -1.03
N VAL A 71 6.10 -1.39 -1.44
CA VAL A 71 5.74 -1.00 -2.81
C VAL A 71 7.04 -0.74 -3.57
N ASP A 72 7.26 -1.51 -4.62
CA ASP A 72 8.31 -1.30 -5.63
C ASP A 72 7.68 -1.37 -7.02
N PRO A 73 7.46 -0.24 -7.71
CA PRO A 73 6.77 -0.20 -9.00
C PRO A 73 7.60 -0.84 -10.13
N PHE A 74 8.88 -1.15 -9.88
CA PHE A 74 9.78 -1.78 -10.83
C PHE A 74 10.07 -3.24 -10.47
N GLN A 75 9.44 -3.76 -9.41
CA GLN A 75 9.48 -5.19 -9.11
C GLN A 75 8.75 -5.93 -10.23
N LYS A 76 9.47 -6.81 -10.94
CA LYS A 76 8.86 -7.68 -11.93
C LYS A 76 7.87 -8.58 -11.19
N THR A 77 6.59 -8.50 -11.53
CA THR A 77 5.64 -9.57 -11.20
C THR A 77 6.09 -10.79 -12.00
N LEU A 78 6.59 -11.82 -11.30
CA LEU A 78 6.78 -13.11 -11.95
C LEU A 78 5.41 -13.61 -12.42
N PRO A 79 5.31 -14.16 -13.65
CA PRO A 79 4.06 -14.65 -14.21
C PRO A 79 3.48 -15.81 -13.41
#